data_AF-A0A945QDF9-F1
#
_entry.id   AF-A0A945QDF9-F1
#
_cell.length_a   1.000
_cell.length_b   1.000
_cell.length_c   1.000
_cell.angle_alpha   90.00
_cell.angle_beta   90.00
_cell.angle_gamma   90.00
#
_symmetry.space_group_name_H-M   'P 1'
#
loop_
_entity.id
_entity.type
_entity.pdbx_description
1 polymer ?
#
loop_
_entity_poly.entity_id
_entity_poly.type
_entity_poly.pdbx_seq_one_letter_code
_entity_poly.pdbx_strand_id
1 'polypeptide(L)'
;MASSDSNDKNDPANTGPNPKTGRQSLGSRMRNYFLAGILVTAPITITLYAAWLFVSFVDDLVTSIIPVKYSPSSYLPFDIPGLGLVMLVVTLILVGWLAAGFLGRFFLRTGEKVVDRMPVIRSIYGAIKQIFETVIKGQSSAFRDAVLVEYPRRGIWAIAFL
;
A
#
# COMPACT_ATOMS: atom_id res chain seq x y z
N MET A 1 -63.46 -7.39 47.69
CA MET A 1 -62.57 -8.15 48.60
C MET A 1 -61.67 -9.02 47.73
N ALA A 2 -60.43 -8.58 47.48
CA ALA A 2 -59.25 -8.84 48.32
C ALA A 2 -58.81 -10.31 48.21
N SER A 3 -57.56 -10.69 47.99
CA SER A 3 -56.27 -10.06 47.71
C SER A 3 -55.34 -11.24 47.38
N SER A 4 -54.26 -10.97 46.65
CA SER A 4 -52.96 -11.66 46.74
C SER A 4 -52.93 -13.19 46.76
N ASP A 5 -52.30 -13.78 45.73
CA ASP A 5 -50.96 -14.26 46.03
C ASP A 5 -50.03 -14.24 44.83
N SER A 6 -48.93 -13.55 45.05
CA SER A 6 -47.78 -13.40 44.19
C SER A 6 -46.89 -14.63 44.34
N ASN A 7 -46.77 -15.43 43.28
CA ASN A 7 -45.74 -16.48 43.19
C ASN A 7 -44.83 -16.11 42.01
N ASP A 8 -43.87 -15.21 42.25
CA ASP A 8 -42.48 -15.55 42.62
C ASP A 8 -41.80 -16.39 41.52
N LYS A 9 -41.35 -15.77 40.44
CA LYS A 9 -39.95 -15.28 40.31
C LYS A 9 -38.89 -16.24 40.88
N ASN A 10 -38.95 -17.51 40.47
CA ASN A 10 -37.78 -18.37 40.52
C ASN A 10 -37.33 -18.66 39.09
N ASP A 11 -36.49 -17.74 38.60
CA ASP A 11 -35.83 -17.79 37.30
C ASP A 11 -34.36 -18.17 37.55
N PRO A 12 -34.00 -19.46 37.64
CA PRO A 12 -32.63 -19.86 37.86
C PRO A 12 -31.91 -19.95 36.52
N ALA A 13 -30.83 -19.18 36.41
CA ALA A 13 -29.74 -19.41 35.45
C ALA A 13 -29.89 -18.86 34.02
N ASN A 14 -30.05 -17.53 33.89
CA ASN A 14 -29.33 -16.84 32.82
C ASN A 14 -28.33 -15.85 33.41
N THR A 15 -27.23 -16.41 33.90
CA THR A 15 -26.02 -15.71 34.32
C THR A 15 -25.42 -15.05 33.09
N GLY A 16 -25.72 -13.76 32.88
CA GLY A 16 -25.12 -12.97 31.82
C GLY A 16 -23.59 -13.10 31.83
N PRO A 17 -22.93 -13.07 30.66
CA PRO A 17 -21.49 -13.30 30.57
C PRO A 17 -20.74 -12.30 31.46
N ASN A 18 -20.09 -12.81 32.50
CA ASN A 18 -19.18 -12.07 33.36
C ASN A 18 -18.04 -11.51 32.48
N PRO A 19 -17.94 -10.18 32.27
CA PRO A 19 -16.83 -9.62 31.52
C PRO A 19 -15.59 -9.81 32.39
N LYS A 20 -14.80 -10.85 32.07
CA LYS A 20 -13.49 -11.06 32.67
C LYS A 20 -12.66 -9.81 32.41
N THR A 21 -12.62 -8.91 33.39
CA THR A 21 -11.76 -7.73 33.41
C THR A 21 -10.33 -8.23 33.60
N GLY A 22 -9.72 -8.66 32.50
CA GLY A 22 -8.32 -9.03 32.46
C GLY A 22 -7.50 -7.84 32.95
N ARG A 23 -6.92 -7.97 34.15
CA ARG A 23 -5.91 -7.05 34.66
C ARG A 23 -4.81 -6.95 33.61
N GLN A 24 -4.83 -5.87 32.82
CA GLN A 24 -3.78 -5.60 31.85
C GLN A 24 -2.50 -5.42 32.64
N SER A 25 -1.63 -6.44 32.59
CA SER A 25 -0.28 -6.42 33.15
C SER A 25 0.42 -5.13 32.72
N LEU A 26 1.16 -4.50 33.64
CA LEU A 26 1.97 -3.30 33.35
C LEU A 26 2.88 -3.53 32.13
N GLY A 27 3.36 -4.76 31.91
CA GLY A 27 4.13 -5.14 30.72
C GLY A 27 3.34 -5.09 29.42
N SER A 28 2.05 -5.42 29.42
CA SER A 28 1.18 -5.30 28.24
C SER A 28 0.99 -3.84 27.82
N ARG A 29 0.96 -2.91 28.79
CA ARG A 29 0.86 -1.47 28.51
C ARG A 29 2.15 -0.94 27.88
N MET A 30 3.31 -1.27 28.44
CA MET A 30 4.61 -0.90 27.85
C MET A 30 4.77 -1.43 26.42
N ARG A 31 4.39 -2.69 26.16
CA ARG A 31 4.43 -3.28 24.82
C ARG A 31 3.54 -2.52 23.84
N ASN A 32 2.31 -2.17 24.24
CA ASN A 32 1.40 -1.41 23.38
C ASN A 32 1.96 -0.02 23.03
N TYR A 33 2.60 0.69 23.97
CA TYR A 33 3.22 1.99 23.68
C TYR A 33 4.44 1.85 22.75
N PHE A 34 5.25 0.80 22.91
CA PHE A 34 6.36 0.53 21.99
C PHE A 34 5.88 0.21 20.57
N LEU A 35 4.86 -0.64 20.44
CA LEU A 35 4.25 -0.96 19.15
C LEU A 35 3.61 0.27 18.51
N ALA A 36 2.94 1.12 19.29
CA ALA A 36 2.40 2.39 18.82
C ALA A 36 3.52 3.34 18.34
N GLY A 37 4.62 3.45 19.09
CA GLY A 37 5.77 4.26 18.70
C GLY A 37 6.40 3.81 17.39
N ILE A 38 6.62 2.50 17.22
CA ILE A 38 7.08 1.93 15.94
C ILE A 38 6.08 2.21 14.84
N LEU A 39 4.79 1.97 15.07
CA LEU A 39 3.77 2.14 14.03
C LEU A 39 3.67 3.59 13.53
N VAL A 40 3.83 4.56 14.43
CA VAL A 40 3.81 6.00 14.11
C VAL A 40 5.10 6.44 13.41
N THR A 41 6.26 5.92 13.82
CA THR A 41 7.56 6.31 13.25
C THR A 41 7.92 5.55 11.97
N ALA A 42 7.44 4.32 11.81
CA ALA A 42 7.67 3.45 10.65
C ALA A 42 7.50 4.16 9.30
N PRO A 43 6.40 4.89 9.02
CA PRO A 43 6.24 5.56 7.72
C PRO A 43 7.31 6.63 7.46
N ILE A 44 7.73 7.38 8.48
CA ILE A 44 8.78 8.40 8.35
C ILE A 44 10.14 7.72 8.14
N THR A 45 10.45 6.68 8.91
CA THR A 45 11.72 5.96 8.78
C THR A 45 11.82 5.27 7.42
N ILE A 46 10.75 4.62 6.95
CA ILE A 46 10.70 3.94 5.65
C ILE A 46 10.93 4.95 4.52
N THR A 47 10.29 6.12 4.57
CA THR A 47 10.45 7.15 3.53
C THR A 47 11.86 7.73 3.50
N LEU A 48 12.46 8.02 4.65
CA LEU A 48 13.86 8.49 4.74
C LEU A 48 14.84 7.42 4.24
N TYR A 49 14.65 6.16 4.63
CA TYR A 49 15.50 5.05 4.19
C TYR A 49 15.40 4.82 2.67
N ALA A 50 14.19 4.83 2.12
CA ALA A 50 13.97 4.68 0.68
C ALA A 50 14.60 5.84 -0.11
N ALA A 51 14.50 7.07 0.39
CA ALA A 51 15.17 8.23 -0.21
C ALA A 51 16.69 8.06 -0.21
N TRP A 52 17.28 7.61 0.91
CA TRP A 52 18.72 7.37 1.00
C TRP A 52 19.19 6.26 0.05
N LEU A 53 18.46 5.14 -0.02
CA LEU A 53 18.74 4.02 -0.94
C LEU A 53 18.66 4.45 -2.41
N PHE A 54 17.68 5.28 -2.76
CA PHE A 54 17.53 5.77 -4.12
C PHE A 54 18.64 6.75 -4.52
N VAL A 55 19.00 7.69 -3.63
CA VAL A 55 20.09 8.63 -3.88
C VAL A 55 21.40 7.88 -4.09
N SER A 56 21.73 6.93 -3.21
CA SER A 56 22.96 6.12 -3.39
C SER A 56 22.92 5.29 -4.67
N PHE A 57 21.78 4.71 -5.02
CA PHE A 57 21.63 3.98 -6.29
C PHE A 57 21.86 4.87 -7.52
N VAL A 58 21.33 6.10 -7.52
CA VAL A 58 21.54 7.06 -8.61
C VAL A 58 22.98 7.53 -8.66
N ASP A 59 23.58 7.85 -7.51
CA ASP A 59 24.97 8.25 -7.42
C ASP A 59 25.91 7.15 -7.93
N ASP A 60 25.66 5.89 -7.58
CA ASP A 60 26.43 4.73 -8.08
C ASP A 60 26.24 4.53 -9.60
N LEU A 61 25.01 4.68 -10.11
CA LEU A 61 24.73 4.56 -11.53
C LEU A 61 25.41 5.68 -12.34
N VAL A 62 25.41 6.92 -11.83
CA VAL A 62 26.00 8.09 -12.48
C VAL A 62 27.52 8.07 -12.40
N THR A 63 28.10 7.75 -11.24
CA THR A 63 29.56 7.65 -11.06
C THR A 63 30.18 6.51 -11.88
N SER A 64 29.42 5.44 -12.14
CA SER A 64 29.83 4.35 -13.04
C SER A 64 29.88 4.79 -14.52
N ILE A 65 29.09 5.80 -14.91
CA ILE A 65 28.97 6.29 -16.30
C ILE A 65 29.82 7.54 -16.56
N ILE A 66 30.13 8.35 -15.53
CA ILE A 66 30.82 9.64 -15.66
C ILE A 66 32.19 9.62 -14.94
N PRO A 67 33.32 9.87 -15.65
CA PRO A 67 34.64 9.88 -15.02
C PRO A 67 34.77 11.01 -13.99
N VAL A 68 35.50 10.70 -12.91
CA VAL A 68 35.76 11.38 -11.62
C VAL A 68 35.89 12.93 -11.63
N LYS A 69 35.99 13.60 -12.77
CA LYS A 69 36.11 15.07 -12.87
C LYS A 69 34.82 15.85 -12.57
N TYR A 70 33.67 15.18 -12.47
CA TYR A 70 32.38 15.79 -12.11
C TYR A 70 31.86 15.32 -10.74
N SER A 71 32.72 14.80 -9.86
CA SER A 71 32.34 14.41 -8.50
C SER A 71 31.77 15.63 -7.74
N PRO A 72 30.48 15.62 -7.33
CA PRO A 72 29.85 16.75 -6.63
C PRO A 72 30.37 16.98 -5.21
N SER A 73 31.26 16.12 -4.72
CA SER A 73 31.90 16.21 -3.40
C SER A 73 32.67 17.50 -3.16
N SER A 74 32.93 18.31 -4.20
CA SER A 74 33.54 19.63 -4.06
C SER A 74 32.56 20.81 -4.02
N TYR A 75 31.26 20.65 -4.29
CA TYR A 75 30.36 21.80 -4.50
C TYR A 75 29.29 22.06 -3.44
N LEU A 76 28.95 21.10 -2.56
CA LEU A 76 27.93 21.33 -1.53
C LEU A 76 28.37 20.78 -0.16
N PRO A 77 28.92 21.65 0.72
CA PRO A 77 29.25 21.31 2.11
C PRO A 77 28.03 21.36 3.05
N PHE A 78 26.81 21.40 2.51
CA PHE A 78 25.56 21.34 3.28
C PHE A 78 24.57 20.41 2.57
N ASP A 79 24.08 19.41 3.31
CA ASP A 79 22.87 18.67 2.93
C ASP A 79 21.72 19.68 2.84
N ILE A 80 21.34 20.11 1.64
CA ILE A 80 20.11 20.88 1.47
C ILE A 80 18.97 19.89 1.73
N PRO A 81 18.23 19.99 2.85
CA PRO A 81 17.11 19.10 3.11
C PRO A 81 16.08 19.31 2.00
N GLY A 82 15.89 18.30 1.16
CA GLY A 82 14.99 18.35 0.00
C GLY A 82 15.65 18.24 -1.38
N LEU A 83 16.98 18.36 -1.52
CA LEU A 83 17.65 18.16 -2.82
C LEU A 83 17.46 16.71 -3.31
N GLY A 84 17.56 15.74 -2.40
CA GLY A 84 17.27 14.33 -2.70
C GLY A 84 15.82 14.10 -3.17
N LEU A 85 14.85 14.85 -2.63
CA LEU A 85 13.45 14.79 -3.07
C LEU A 85 13.30 15.34 -4.49
N VAL A 86 13.96 16.46 -4.80
CA VAL A 86 13.95 17.04 -6.16
C VAL A 86 14.62 16.08 -7.16
N MET A 87 15.78 15.51 -6.80
CA MET A 87 16.48 14.53 -7.64
C MET A 87 15.68 13.24 -7.84
N LEU A 88 14.96 12.77 -6.80
CA LEU A 88 14.02 11.66 -6.89
C LEU A 88 12.91 11.96 -7.90
N VAL A 89 12.25 13.11 -7.76
CA VAL A 89 11.17 13.52 -8.66
C VAL A 89 11.66 13.63 -10.10
N VAL A 90 12.80 14.29 -10.34
CA VAL A 90 13.39 14.42 -11.68
C VAL A 90 13.75 13.07 -12.27
N THR A 91 14.41 12.18 -11.51
CA THR A 91 14.78 10.84 -11.99
C THR A 91 13.55 10.00 -12.27
N LEU A 92 12.52 10.02 -11.42
CA LEU A 92 11.26 9.32 -11.66
C LEU A 92 10.55 9.83 -12.91
N ILE A 93 10.55 11.15 -13.15
CA ILE A 93 9.99 11.74 -14.37
C ILE A 93 10.77 11.28 -15.60
N LEU A 94 12.10 11.29 -15.55
CA LEU A 94 12.94 10.84 -16.66
C LEU A 94 12.73 9.35 -16.97
N VAL A 95 12.72 8.49 -15.94
CA VAL A 95 12.43 7.06 -16.08
C VAL A 95 11.01 6.85 -16.62
N GLY A 96 10.03 7.57 -16.10
CA GLY A 96 8.65 7.50 -16.58
C GLY A 96 8.50 7.95 -18.02
N TRP A 97 9.18 9.02 -18.42
CA TRP A 97 9.21 9.51 -19.79
C TRP A 97 9.87 8.51 -20.74
N LEU A 98 11.00 7.93 -20.34
CA LEU A 98 11.66 6.86 -21.09
C LEU A 98 10.75 5.63 -21.24
N ALA A 99 10.07 5.23 -20.16
CA ALA A 99 9.14 4.11 -20.15
C ALA A 99 7.90 4.36 -21.05
N ALA A 100 7.38 5.58 -21.06
CA ALA A 100 6.22 5.98 -21.89
C ALA A 100 6.56 6.10 -23.39
N GLY A 101 7.82 6.42 -23.70
CA GLY A 101 8.35 6.54 -25.06
C GLY A 101 8.38 5.21 -25.84
N PHE A 102 8.64 5.30 -27.14
CA PHE A 102 8.74 4.12 -28.02
C PHE A 102 9.83 3.15 -27.55
N LEU A 103 10.97 3.69 -27.11
CA LEU A 103 12.12 2.92 -26.64
C LEU A 103 11.77 2.10 -25.37
N GLY A 104 11.10 2.73 -24.40
CA GLY A 104 10.64 2.03 -23.19
C GLY A 104 9.69 0.88 -23.49
N ARG A 105 8.69 1.10 -24.35
CA ARG A 105 7.77 0.02 -24.77
C ARG A 105 8.49 -1.12 -25.49
N PHE A 106 9.51 -0.81 -26.29
CA PHE A 106 10.32 -1.82 -26.99
C PHE A 106 11.15 -2.65 -25.99
N PHE A 107 11.83 -2.01 -25.04
CA PHE A 107 12.60 -2.70 -24.01
C PHE A 107 11.71 -3.56 -23.09
N LEU A 108 10.57 -3.03 -22.64
CA LEU A 108 9.61 -3.74 -21.80
C LEU A 108 9.10 -5.02 -22.49
N ARG A 109 8.64 -4.92 -23.75
CA ARG A 109 8.15 -6.07 -24.52
C ARG A 109 9.25 -7.10 -24.80
N THR A 110 10.49 -6.65 -25.02
CA THR A 110 11.62 -7.55 -25.27
C THR A 110 12.03 -8.25 -23.98
N GLY A 111 12.08 -7.53 -22.85
CA GLY A 111 12.36 -8.08 -21.53
C GLY A 111 11.33 -9.13 -21.11
N GLU A 112 10.04 -8.86 -21.29
CA GLU A 112 8.98 -9.83 -21.04
C GLU A 112 9.17 -11.11 -21.85
N LYS A 113 9.49 -11.00 -23.15
CA LYS A 113 9.76 -12.18 -23.99
C LYS A 113 10.97 -13.00 -23.54
N VAL A 114 11.99 -12.36 -22.98
CA VAL A 114 13.17 -13.05 -22.44
C VAL A 114 12.81 -13.80 -21.17
N VAL A 115 12.07 -13.14 -20.26
CA VAL A 115 11.60 -13.73 -19.00
C VAL A 115 10.63 -14.87 -19.25
N ASP A 116 9.73 -14.73 -20.24
CA ASP A 116 8.75 -15.76 -20.63
C ASP A 116 9.38 -17.06 -21.14
N ARG A 117 10.64 -17.01 -21.61
CA ARG A 117 11.39 -18.21 -22.02
C ARG A 117 11.96 -18.99 -20.84
N MET A 118 11.96 -18.43 -19.64
CA MET A 118 12.50 -19.06 -18.43
C MET A 118 11.34 -19.55 -17.54
N PRO A 119 11.05 -20.87 -17.50
CA PRO A 119 9.80 -21.40 -16.93
C PRO A 119 9.60 -21.09 -15.43
N VAL A 120 10.68 -20.97 -14.65
CA VAL A 120 10.61 -20.65 -13.22
C VAL A 120 10.47 -19.14 -12.98
N ILE A 121 11.17 -18.32 -13.77
CA ILE A 121 11.22 -16.86 -13.56
C ILE A 121 9.92 -16.21 -14.07
N ARG A 122 9.33 -16.77 -15.13
CA ARG A 122 8.05 -16.33 -15.68
C ARG A 122 6.90 -16.33 -14.67
N SER A 123 6.77 -17.38 -13.85
CA SER A 123 5.65 -17.49 -12.90
C SER A 123 5.73 -16.43 -11.80
N ILE A 124 6.94 -16.18 -11.28
CA ILE A 124 7.19 -15.16 -10.25
C ILE A 124 6.98 -13.76 -10.82
N TYR A 125 7.57 -13.46 -11.98
CA TYR A 125 7.42 -12.15 -12.63
C TYR A 125 5.95 -11.86 -12.98
N GLY A 126 5.23 -12.85 -13.51
CA GLY A 126 3.81 -12.74 -13.84
C GLY A 126 2.95 -12.47 -12.61
N ALA A 127 3.17 -13.21 -11.52
CA ALA A 127 2.43 -13.01 -10.27
C ALA A 127 2.65 -11.61 -9.68
N ILE A 128 3.90 -11.14 -9.66
CA ILE A 128 4.24 -9.79 -9.20
C ILE A 128 3.56 -8.75 -10.10
N LYS A 129 3.72 -8.86 -11.42
CA LYS A 129 3.12 -7.94 -12.38
C LYS A 129 1.60 -7.86 -12.21
N GLN A 130 0.94 -9.00 -12.00
CA GLN A 130 -0.49 -9.05 -11.78
C GLN A 130 -0.91 -8.27 -10.52
N ILE A 131 -0.20 -8.44 -9.40
CA ILE A 131 -0.47 -7.68 -8.18
C ILE A 131 -0.35 -6.18 -8.44
N PHE A 132 0.73 -5.74 -9.12
CA PHE A 132 0.91 -4.34 -9.47
C PHE A 132 -0.20 -3.81 -10.38
N GLU A 133 -0.56 -4.54 -11.44
CA GLU A 133 -1.65 -4.14 -12.33
C GLU A 133 -2.99 -4.04 -11.58
N THR A 134 -3.30 -4.98 -10.70
CA THR A 134 -4.53 -4.97 -9.90
C THR A 134 -4.56 -3.81 -8.91
N VAL A 135 -3.46 -3.52 -8.22
CA VAL A 135 -3.40 -2.39 -7.26
C VAL A 135 -3.51 -1.04 -7.99
N ILE A 136 -2.83 -0.89 -9.13
CA ILE A 136 -2.87 0.35 -9.91
C ILE A 136 -4.23 0.55 -10.59
N LYS A 137 -4.86 -0.52 -11.09
CA LYS A 137 -6.19 -0.47 -11.73
C LYS A 137 -7.36 -0.48 -10.73
N GLY A 138 -7.13 -0.96 -9.50
CA GLY A 138 -8.16 -1.40 -8.55
C GLY A 138 -8.99 -0.30 -7.87
N GLN A 139 -8.77 0.98 -8.18
CA GLN A 139 -9.42 2.07 -7.45
C GLN A 139 -10.32 2.97 -8.32
N SER A 140 -10.25 2.94 -9.65
CA SER A 140 -10.84 4.02 -10.47
C SER A 140 -12.13 3.70 -11.24
N SER A 141 -12.51 2.43 -11.45
CA SER A 141 -13.52 2.09 -12.47
C SER A 141 -14.66 1.16 -12.06
N ALA A 142 -14.63 0.52 -10.89
CA ALA A 142 -15.80 -0.23 -10.43
C ALA A 142 -16.73 0.74 -9.71
N PHE A 143 -18.00 0.81 -10.10
CA PHE A 143 -19.09 1.58 -9.45
C PHE A 143 -19.23 3.07 -9.79
N ARG A 144 -18.81 3.54 -10.97
CA ARG A 144 -19.06 4.95 -11.34
C ARG A 144 -20.42 5.15 -12.00
N ASP A 145 -20.94 4.14 -12.69
CA ASP A 145 -22.13 4.31 -13.53
C ASP A 145 -23.32 3.56 -12.93
N ALA A 146 -24.31 4.32 -12.46
CA ALA A 146 -25.60 3.78 -12.03
C ALA A 146 -26.54 3.72 -13.24
N VAL A 147 -26.97 2.52 -13.61
CA VAL A 147 -27.90 2.27 -14.72
C VAL A 147 -29.22 1.73 -14.18
N LEU A 148 -30.35 2.17 -14.78
CA LEU A 148 -31.66 1.58 -14.52
C LEU A 148 -31.84 0.35 -15.41
N VAL A 149 -32.07 -0.81 -14.80
CA VAL A 149 -32.34 -2.08 -15.49
C VAL A 149 -33.74 -2.54 -15.15
N GLU A 150 -34.49 -2.95 -16.17
CA GLU A 150 -35.85 -3.46 -16.00
C GLU A 150 -35.79 -4.92 -15.49
N TYR A 151 -36.24 -5.17 -14.26
CA TYR A 151 -36.25 -6.49 -13.63
C TYR A 151 -37.29 -6.56 -12.48
N PRO A 152 -38.05 -7.66 -12.29
CA PRO A 152 -38.16 -8.88 -13.10
C PRO A 152 -39.31 -8.87 -14.12
N ARG A 153 -40.12 -7.80 -14.21
CA ARG A 153 -41.24 -7.67 -15.16
C ARG A 153 -41.31 -6.25 -15.71
N ARG A 154 -41.97 -6.10 -16.87
CA ARG A 154 -42.14 -4.80 -17.54
C ARG A 154 -42.78 -3.77 -16.61
N GLY A 155 -42.18 -2.59 -16.53
CA GLY A 155 -42.61 -1.47 -15.67
C GLY A 155 -41.95 -1.42 -14.29
N ILE A 156 -41.02 -2.33 -13.95
CA ILE A 156 -40.28 -2.33 -12.68
C ILE A 156 -38.80 -2.12 -12.96
N TRP A 157 -38.23 -1.05 -12.39
CA TRP A 157 -36.84 -0.66 -12.61
C TRP A 157 -36.01 -0.84 -11.35
N ALA A 158 -34.82 -1.42 -11.50
CA ALA A 158 -33.82 -1.59 -10.46
C ALA A 158 -32.56 -0.79 -10.82
N ILE A 159 -31.88 -0.25 -9.80
CA ILE A 159 -30.60 0.43 -9.97
C ILE A 159 -29.49 -0.62 -9.94
N ALA A 160 -28.66 -0.65 -10.98
CA ALA A 160 -27.44 -1.46 -11.05
C ALA A 160 -26.21 -0.55 -11.17
N PHE A 161 -25.07 -0.99 -10.66
CA PHE A 161 -23.82 -0.24 -10.70
C PHE A 161 -22.78 -1.00 -11.54
N LEU A 162 -22.09 -0.28 -12.43
CA LEU A 162 -20.97 -0.75 -13.26
C LEU A 162 -19.66 -0.12 -12.77
#